data_AF-A0AAX4HK62-F1
#
_entry.id   AF-A0AAX4HK62-F1
#
_cell.length_a   1.000
_cell.length_b   1.000
_cell.length_c   1.000
_cell.angle_alpha   90.00
_cell.angle_beta   90.00
_cell.angle_gamma   90.00
#
_symmetry.space_group_name_H-M   'P 1'
#
loop_
_entity.id
_entity.type
_entity.pdbx_description
1 polymer ?
#
loop_
_entity_poly.entity_id
_entity_poly.type
_entity_poly.pdbx_seq_one_letter_code
_entity_poly.pdbx_strand_id
1 'polypeptide(L)'
;MKKWIFSLALVFTVSLNQSQSQEMIIDHKHDHAPGVFSPMDPEYLDPAKVQTGHLSVKGMQVTNYNQEARAKLDSAFALLERVVNTEEFKERVINFRNTKGERAFASNKGLSNEEIYDIFMEGRETLQQDTPGEMNFYLNMYNRPWSKVIGYTTGDTNVINTNWKYYKNFTVDSVVSNLAHEWTHKIGFDHKSAAEHDSAPYAIGYIVGDMARQILKKEELH
;
A
#
# COMPACT_ATOMS: atom_id res chain seq x y z
N MET A 1 61.52 -4.54 45.86
CA MET A 1 60.68 -5.70 45.50
C MET A 1 59.59 -5.22 44.55
N LYS A 2 59.70 -5.56 43.26
CA LYS A 2 58.80 -5.09 42.18
C LYS A 2 57.54 -5.96 42.15
N LYS A 3 56.37 -5.34 42.30
CA LYS A 3 55.06 -5.99 42.15
C LYS A 3 54.68 -6.02 40.67
N TRP A 4 54.42 -7.20 40.13
CA TRP A 4 53.84 -7.39 38.79
C TRP A 4 52.31 -7.29 38.91
N ILE A 5 51.70 -6.45 38.09
CA ILE A 5 50.24 -6.35 37.94
C ILE A 5 49.92 -7.00 36.59
N PHE A 6 49.24 -8.15 36.62
CA PHE A 6 48.64 -8.73 35.42
C PHE A 6 47.33 -7.98 35.12
N SER A 7 47.27 -7.29 33.99
CA SER A 7 46.01 -6.79 33.44
C SER A 7 45.36 -7.90 32.62
N LEU A 8 44.22 -8.38 33.09
CA LEU A 8 43.35 -9.31 32.38
C LEU A 8 42.50 -8.49 31.40
N ALA A 9 42.88 -8.49 30.12
CA ALA A 9 42.06 -7.90 29.07
C ALA A 9 40.88 -8.85 28.78
N LEU A 10 39.70 -8.50 29.28
CA LEU A 10 38.46 -9.20 28.97
C LEU A 10 37.96 -8.74 27.60
N VAL A 11 38.24 -9.53 26.56
CA VAL A 11 37.72 -9.29 25.21
C VAL A 11 36.27 -9.77 25.18
N PHE A 12 35.32 -8.84 25.23
CA PHE A 12 33.92 -9.13 24.91
C PHE A 12 33.79 -9.23 23.39
N THR A 13 33.65 -10.44 22.87
CA THR A 13 33.10 -10.65 21.54
C THR A 13 31.61 -10.37 21.59
N VAL A 14 31.19 -9.20 21.13
CA VAL A 14 29.79 -8.92 20.81
C VAL A 14 29.45 -9.77 19.59
N SER A 15 28.87 -10.94 19.81
CA SER A 15 28.15 -11.63 18.75
C SER A 15 26.96 -10.76 18.38
N LEU A 16 27.05 -10.10 17.23
CA LEU A 16 25.87 -9.60 16.51
C LEU A 16 25.00 -10.82 16.23
N ASN A 17 24.05 -11.09 17.13
CA ASN A 17 22.90 -11.91 16.81
C ASN A 17 22.17 -11.17 15.70
N GLN A 18 22.45 -11.61 14.47
CA GLN A 18 21.63 -11.32 13.32
C GLN A 18 20.25 -11.90 13.67
N SER A 19 19.40 -11.04 14.21
CA SER A 19 18.00 -11.31 14.47
C SER A 19 17.42 -11.81 13.15
N GLN A 20 17.25 -13.12 13.05
CA GLN A 20 16.41 -13.71 12.03
C GLN A 20 15.02 -13.13 12.28
N SER A 21 14.70 -12.09 11.51
CA SER A 21 13.34 -11.60 11.38
C SER A 21 12.52 -12.78 10.90
N GLN A 22 11.78 -13.41 11.80
CA GLN A 22 10.63 -14.18 11.39
C GLN A 22 9.71 -13.21 10.65
N GLU A 23 9.77 -13.27 9.33
CA GLU A 23 8.79 -12.67 8.44
C GLU A 23 7.41 -13.18 8.91
N MET A 24 6.65 -12.33 9.60
CA MET A 24 5.20 -12.45 9.53
C MET A 24 4.81 -11.90 8.17
N ILE A 25 4.96 -12.78 7.19
CA ILE A 25 4.42 -12.68 5.84
C ILE A 25 2.92 -12.49 6.05
N ILE A 26 2.36 -11.36 5.60
CA ILE A 26 0.99 -11.41 5.06
C ILE A 26 1.08 -12.55 4.07
N ASP A 27 0.39 -13.68 4.28
CA ASP A 27 0.55 -14.87 3.44
C ASP A 27 0.20 -14.52 1.99
N HIS A 28 1.21 -14.01 1.28
CA HIS A 28 1.19 -13.59 -0.09
C HIS A 28 1.13 -14.82 -1.02
N LYS A 29 0.94 -16.05 -0.51
CA LYS A 29 0.71 -17.25 -1.33
C LYS A 29 -0.49 -17.10 -2.26
N HIS A 30 -1.38 -16.16 -1.99
CA HIS A 30 -2.48 -15.79 -2.88
C HIS A 30 -2.38 -14.35 -3.43
N ASP A 31 -1.33 -13.60 -3.06
CA ASP A 31 -1.14 -12.19 -3.44
C ASP A 31 -0.29 -12.06 -4.71
N HIS A 32 -0.56 -12.92 -5.68
CA HIS A 32 -0.31 -12.51 -7.05
C HIS A 32 -1.39 -11.50 -7.38
N ALA A 33 -1.02 -10.22 -7.51
CA ALA A 33 -1.80 -9.32 -8.35
C ALA A 33 -2.14 -10.12 -9.61
N PRO A 34 -3.42 -10.22 -10.03
CA PRO A 34 -3.79 -10.99 -11.20
C PRO A 34 -2.83 -10.62 -12.33
N GLY A 35 -2.25 -11.66 -12.92
CA GLY A 35 -0.97 -11.58 -13.62
C GLY A 35 -0.87 -10.41 -14.59
N VAL A 36 0.35 -9.89 -14.74
CA VAL A 36 0.70 -8.87 -15.74
C VAL A 36 0.06 -9.22 -17.07
N PHE A 37 -0.90 -8.41 -17.48
CA PHE A 37 -1.70 -8.68 -18.67
C PHE A 37 -0.81 -8.64 -19.90
N SER A 38 -1.03 -9.58 -20.83
CA SER A 38 -0.42 -9.48 -22.14
C SER A 38 -1.35 -8.66 -23.03
N PRO A 39 -0.85 -7.63 -23.74
CA PRO A 39 -1.63 -6.93 -24.77
C PRO A 39 -2.12 -7.84 -25.91
N MET A 40 -1.70 -9.11 -25.92
CA MET A 40 -2.15 -10.15 -26.86
C MET A 40 -3.35 -10.95 -26.36
N ASP A 41 -3.87 -10.70 -25.15
CA ASP A 41 -5.11 -11.33 -24.68
C ASP A 41 -6.30 -10.80 -25.50
N PRO A 42 -7.12 -11.68 -26.12
CA PRO A 42 -8.25 -11.27 -26.96
C PRO A 42 -9.33 -10.46 -26.22
N GLU A 43 -9.34 -10.50 -24.89
CA GLU A 43 -10.24 -9.73 -24.03
C GLU A 43 -9.57 -8.49 -23.41
N TYR A 44 -8.33 -8.17 -23.81
CA TYR A 44 -7.64 -6.93 -23.42
C TYR A 44 -8.40 -5.71 -23.93
N LEU A 45 -8.62 -4.74 -23.06
CA LEU A 45 -9.15 -3.45 -23.44
C LEU A 45 -8.05 -2.40 -23.45
N ASP A 46 -7.94 -1.74 -24.62
CA ASP A 46 -7.00 -0.65 -24.85
C ASP A 46 -7.34 0.52 -23.90
N PRO A 47 -6.43 0.85 -22.96
CA PRO A 47 -6.63 1.93 -22.00
C PRO A 47 -6.71 3.31 -22.67
N ALA A 48 -6.32 3.46 -23.95
CA ALA A 48 -6.34 4.74 -24.66
C ALA A 48 -7.73 5.41 -24.71
N LYS A 49 -8.81 4.67 -24.39
CA LYS A 49 -10.19 5.18 -24.33
C LYS A 49 -10.57 5.84 -23.00
N VAL A 50 -9.74 5.69 -21.96
CA VAL A 50 -9.99 6.24 -20.63
C VAL A 50 -9.05 7.42 -20.40
N GLN A 51 -9.58 8.60 -20.06
CA GLN A 51 -8.74 9.79 -19.88
C GLN A 51 -7.86 9.65 -18.64
N THR A 52 -6.57 9.99 -18.76
CA THR A 52 -5.68 10.04 -17.60
C THR A 52 -5.77 11.41 -16.93
N GLY A 53 -6.36 11.42 -15.74
CA GLY A 53 -6.14 12.49 -14.77
C GLY A 53 -4.77 12.36 -14.11
N HIS A 54 -4.38 13.40 -13.37
CA HIS A 54 -3.26 13.31 -12.43
C HIS A 54 -3.82 13.38 -11.01
N LEU A 55 -3.43 12.43 -10.17
CA LEU A 55 -3.87 12.32 -8.78
C LEU A 55 -2.71 12.69 -7.86
N SER A 56 -2.82 13.81 -7.15
CA SER A 56 -1.80 14.28 -6.20
C SER A 56 -1.97 13.62 -4.83
N VAL A 57 -0.90 13.13 -4.21
CA VAL A 57 -0.93 12.52 -2.88
C VAL A 57 -0.52 13.54 -1.82
N LYS A 58 -1.38 13.76 -0.81
CA LYS A 58 -1.17 14.79 0.21
C LYS A 58 -1.30 14.22 1.63
N GLY A 59 -0.27 14.47 2.45
CA GLY A 59 -0.35 14.26 3.89
C GLY A 59 -0.97 15.47 4.59
N MET A 60 -2.28 15.45 4.81
CA MET A 60 -3.03 16.57 5.38
C MET A 60 -2.78 16.74 6.87
N GLN A 61 -2.97 15.64 7.62
CA GLN A 61 -2.69 15.59 9.05
C GLN A 61 -2.03 14.25 9.36
N VAL A 62 -0.91 14.26 10.06
CA VAL A 62 -0.20 13.03 10.44
C VAL A 62 0.14 13.10 11.92
N THR A 63 -0.43 12.21 12.71
CA THR A 63 -0.32 12.21 14.17
C THR A 63 0.29 10.90 14.68
N ASN A 64 1.09 11.00 15.74
CA ASN A 64 1.76 9.87 16.41
C ASN A 64 2.83 9.13 15.58
N TYR A 65 3.33 9.74 14.51
CA TYR A 65 4.53 9.27 13.80
C TYR A 65 5.78 9.91 14.39
N ASN A 66 6.73 9.09 14.83
CA ASN A 66 8.07 9.58 15.14
C ASN A 66 8.81 9.94 13.85
N GLN A 67 10.01 10.53 13.97
CA GLN A 67 10.77 11.01 12.82
C GLN A 67 11.07 9.92 11.77
N GLU A 68 11.47 8.72 12.20
CA GLU A 68 11.78 7.61 11.30
C GLU A 68 10.53 7.09 10.57
N ALA A 69 9.45 6.90 11.32
CA ALA A 69 8.16 6.51 10.77
C ALA A 69 7.64 7.56 9.79
N ARG A 70 7.85 8.86 10.09
CA ARG A 70 7.46 9.94 9.19
C ARG A 70 8.27 9.94 7.91
N ALA A 71 9.57 9.74 7.97
CA ALA A 71 10.42 9.66 6.78
C ALA A 71 9.98 8.50 5.86
N LYS A 72 9.70 7.32 6.43
CA LYS A 72 9.17 6.18 5.67
C LYS A 72 7.83 6.49 5.01
N LEU A 73 6.94 7.17 5.74
CA LEU A 73 5.65 7.61 5.21
C LEU A 73 5.80 8.61 4.06
N ASP A 74 6.69 9.59 4.18
CA ASP A 74 6.92 10.59 3.13
C ASP A 74 7.47 9.93 1.85
N SER A 75 8.37 8.94 1.97
CA SER A 75 8.80 8.10 0.84
C SER A 75 7.64 7.31 0.24
N ALA A 76 6.76 6.77 1.06
CA ALA A 76 5.58 6.05 0.60
C ALA A 76 4.60 6.96 -0.17
N PHE A 77 4.37 8.20 0.28
CA PHE A 77 3.54 9.15 -0.45
C PHE A 77 4.10 9.48 -1.84
N ALA A 78 5.40 9.78 -1.92
CA ALA A 78 6.04 10.06 -3.22
C ALA A 78 5.96 8.86 -4.17
N LEU A 79 6.18 7.65 -3.65
CA LEU A 79 6.11 6.43 -4.46
C LEU A 79 4.66 6.10 -4.88
N LEU A 80 3.69 6.28 -3.98
CA LEU A 80 2.27 6.10 -4.28
C LEU A 80 1.81 7.05 -5.38
N GLU A 81 2.12 8.34 -5.28
CA GLU A 81 1.79 9.35 -6.31
C GLU A 81 2.39 8.93 -7.66
N ARG A 82 3.65 8.53 -7.68
CA ARG A 82 4.30 8.08 -8.90
C ARG A 82 3.61 6.85 -9.50
N VAL A 83 3.26 5.86 -8.70
CA VAL A 83 2.64 4.60 -9.16
C VAL A 83 1.27 4.84 -9.77
N VAL A 84 0.38 5.52 -9.05
CA VAL A 84 -1.03 5.69 -9.49
C VAL A 84 -1.18 6.56 -10.74
N ASN A 85 -0.15 7.35 -11.06
CA ASN A 85 -0.12 8.20 -12.25
C ASN A 85 0.59 7.55 -13.46
N THR A 86 0.88 6.24 -13.41
CA THR A 86 1.44 5.51 -14.55
C THR A 86 0.36 4.90 -15.44
N GLU A 87 0.64 4.77 -16.74
CA GLU A 87 -0.23 4.00 -17.66
C GLU A 87 -0.32 2.52 -17.24
N GLU A 88 0.75 1.95 -16.69
CA GLU A 88 0.73 0.56 -16.20
C GLU A 88 -0.30 0.37 -15.07
N PHE A 89 -0.46 1.36 -14.18
CA PHE A 89 -1.46 1.27 -13.11
C PHE A 89 -2.88 1.25 -13.70
N LYS A 90 -3.14 2.16 -14.62
CA LYS A 90 -4.40 2.22 -15.37
C LYS A 90 -4.69 0.90 -16.09
N GLU A 91 -3.73 0.36 -16.81
CA GLU A 91 -3.85 -0.94 -17.50
C GLU A 91 -4.21 -2.07 -16.53
N ARG A 92 -3.53 -2.14 -15.38
CA ARG A 92 -3.77 -3.18 -14.37
C ARG A 92 -5.13 -3.06 -13.70
N VAL A 93 -5.63 -1.85 -13.45
CA VAL A 93 -6.96 -1.62 -12.88
C VAL A 93 -8.05 -1.96 -13.90
N ILE A 94 -7.95 -1.39 -15.10
CA ILE A 94 -8.91 -1.60 -16.19
C ILE A 94 -9.01 -3.08 -16.54
N ASN A 95 -7.89 -3.79 -16.63
CA ASN A 95 -7.87 -5.21 -17.00
C ASN A 95 -7.85 -6.16 -15.79
N PHE A 96 -8.17 -5.68 -14.58
CA PHE A 96 -8.26 -6.54 -13.41
C PHE A 96 -9.26 -7.69 -13.62
N ARG A 97 -8.84 -8.90 -13.27
CA ARG A 97 -9.71 -10.09 -13.22
C ARG A 97 -9.74 -10.66 -11.82
N ASN A 98 -10.93 -11.02 -11.37
CA ASN A 98 -11.09 -11.73 -10.10
C ASN A 98 -10.60 -13.19 -10.19
N THR A 99 -10.60 -13.87 -9.05
CA THR A 99 -10.26 -15.30 -8.93
C THR A 99 -11.12 -16.25 -9.76
N LYS A 100 -12.25 -15.80 -10.32
CA LYS A 100 -13.09 -16.57 -11.25
C LYS A 100 -12.74 -16.32 -12.72
N GLY A 101 -11.77 -15.45 -13.00
CA GLY A 101 -11.37 -15.04 -14.35
C GLY A 101 -12.25 -13.97 -14.98
N GLU A 102 -13.24 -13.44 -14.24
CA GLU A 102 -14.12 -12.38 -14.74
C GLU A 102 -13.41 -11.03 -14.65
N ARG A 103 -13.54 -10.19 -15.69
CA ARG A 103 -13.00 -8.82 -15.70
C ARG A 103 -13.88 -7.88 -14.87
N ALA A 104 -13.86 -8.09 -13.57
CA ALA A 104 -14.62 -7.34 -12.58
C ALA A 104 -14.01 -7.50 -11.18
N PHE A 105 -14.10 -6.45 -10.37
CA PHE A 105 -13.88 -6.55 -8.92
C PHE A 105 -15.07 -7.25 -8.24
N ALA A 106 -14.84 -8.00 -7.16
CA ALA A 106 -15.89 -8.76 -6.48
C ALA A 106 -16.96 -7.89 -5.80
N SER A 107 -16.54 -6.79 -5.18
CA SER A 107 -17.41 -5.76 -4.57
C SER A 107 -17.29 -4.44 -5.35
N ASN A 108 -17.79 -4.45 -6.59
CA ASN A 108 -17.70 -3.33 -7.55
C ASN A 108 -18.91 -2.39 -7.55
N LYS A 109 -19.93 -2.61 -6.72
CA LYS A 109 -21.19 -1.82 -6.72
C LYS A 109 -21.91 -1.79 -8.09
N GLY A 110 -21.68 -2.80 -8.94
CA GLY A 110 -22.24 -2.85 -10.30
C GLY A 110 -21.47 -2.03 -11.34
N LEU A 111 -20.34 -1.45 -10.96
CA LEU A 111 -19.47 -0.66 -11.84
C LEU A 111 -18.54 -1.56 -12.65
N SER A 112 -18.21 -1.11 -13.85
CA SER A 112 -17.10 -1.62 -14.66
C SER A 112 -15.75 -1.23 -14.06
N ASN A 113 -14.68 -1.90 -14.50
CA ASN A 113 -13.32 -1.56 -14.05
C ASN A 113 -12.90 -0.15 -14.48
N GLU A 114 -13.36 0.30 -15.65
CA GLU A 114 -13.16 1.65 -16.15
C GLU A 114 -13.84 2.69 -15.26
N GLU A 115 -15.10 2.49 -14.90
CA GLU A 115 -15.80 3.40 -13.98
C GLU A 115 -15.12 3.43 -12.60
N ILE A 116 -14.60 2.29 -12.13
CA ILE A 116 -13.83 2.23 -10.89
C ILE A 116 -12.53 3.03 -11.00
N TYR A 117 -11.81 2.90 -12.12
CA TYR A 117 -10.61 3.70 -12.40
C TYR A 117 -10.93 5.19 -12.47
N ASP A 118 -12.01 5.57 -13.16
CA ASP A 118 -12.43 6.97 -13.28
C ASP A 118 -12.77 7.57 -11.91
N ILE A 119 -13.52 6.85 -11.06
CA ILE A 119 -13.80 7.27 -9.68
C ILE A 119 -12.50 7.40 -8.87
N PHE A 120 -11.58 6.45 -9.03
CA PHE A 120 -10.29 6.48 -8.35
C PHE A 120 -9.48 7.72 -8.76
N MET A 121 -9.41 8.03 -10.05
CA MET A 121 -8.66 9.17 -10.57
C MET A 121 -9.37 10.52 -10.40
N GLU A 122 -10.70 10.54 -10.21
CA GLU A 122 -11.43 11.75 -9.83
C GLU A 122 -10.94 12.26 -8.46
N GLY A 123 -10.43 11.38 -7.58
CA GLY A 123 -9.89 11.78 -6.29
C GLY A 123 -10.93 12.40 -5.35
N ARG A 124 -12.22 12.18 -5.59
CA ARG A 124 -13.29 12.75 -4.78
C ARG A 124 -13.61 11.84 -3.60
N GLU A 125 -13.08 12.16 -2.43
CA GLU A 125 -13.39 11.44 -1.20
C GLU A 125 -14.85 11.66 -0.78
N THR A 126 -15.46 10.62 -0.22
CA THR A 126 -16.88 10.62 0.18
C THR A 126 -17.21 11.77 1.15
N LEU A 127 -16.29 12.07 2.05
CA LEU A 127 -16.44 13.07 3.11
C LEU A 127 -15.70 14.40 2.81
N GLN A 128 -14.88 14.46 1.77
CA GLN A 128 -14.14 15.66 1.36
C GLN A 128 -14.24 15.83 -0.16
N GLN A 129 -15.36 16.42 -0.60
CA GLN A 129 -15.70 16.50 -2.01
C GLN A 129 -15.13 17.72 -2.74
N ASP A 130 -14.51 18.66 -2.04
CA ASP A 130 -13.98 19.93 -2.56
C ASP A 130 -12.53 19.85 -3.06
N THR A 131 -11.91 18.67 -3.01
CA THR A 131 -10.53 18.43 -3.45
C THR A 131 -10.44 17.36 -4.56
N PRO A 132 -11.10 17.54 -5.72
CA PRO A 132 -10.95 16.60 -6.83
C PRO A 132 -9.50 16.57 -7.32
N GLY A 133 -9.03 15.39 -7.74
CA GLY A 133 -7.65 15.15 -8.16
C GLY A 133 -6.65 15.05 -6.99
N GLU A 134 -7.13 14.93 -5.75
CA GLU A 134 -6.28 14.74 -4.58
C GLU A 134 -6.58 13.42 -3.84
N MET A 135 -5.53 12.77 -3.38
CA MET A 135 -5.55 11.65 -2.46
C MET A 135 -5.10 12.15 -1.08
N ASN A 136 -6.06 12.49 -0.22
CA ASN A 136 -5.82 13.19 1.04
C ASN A 136 -5.71 12.21 2.23
N PHE A 137 -4.59 12.29 2.95
CA PHE A 137 -4.28 11.41 4.06
C PHE A 137 -4.33 12.14 5.40
N TYR A 138 -5.35 11.80 6.20
CA TYR A 138 -5.44 12.14 7.62
C TYR A 138 -5.05 10.90 8.44
N LEU A 139 -3.79 10.80 8.82
CA LEU A 139 -3.24 9.60 9.45
C LEU A 139 -3.12 9.75 10.97
N ASN A 140 -3.51 8.69 11.66
CA ASN A 140 -3.23 8.50 13.08
C ASN A 140 -2.57 7.14 13.30
N MET A 141 -1.37 7.15 13.87
CA MET A 141 -0.75 5.92 14.31
C MET A 141 -1.16 5.57 15.73
N TYR A 142 -1.59 4.33 15.93
CA TYR A 142 -1.93 3.78 17.24
C TYR A 142 -1.11 2.52 17.50
N ASN A 143 -1.02 2.09 18.76
CA ASN A 143 -0.30 0.87 19.12
C ASN A 143 -1.24 -0.11 19.85
N ARG A 144 -1.64 -1.18 19.16
CA ARG A 144 -2.43 -2.26 19.75
C ARG A 144 -1.81 -3.62 19.41
N PRO A 145 -0.86 -4.12 20.23
CA PRO A 145 -0.02 -5.27 19.86
C PRO A 145 -0.80 -6.59 19.73
N TRP A 146 -1.95 -6.73 20.37
CA TRP A 146 -2.83 -7.91 20.23
C TRP A 146 -3.79 -7.83 19.05
N SER A 147 -3.92 -6.67 18.40
CA SER A 147 -4.79 -6.53 17.23
C SER A 147 -4.23 -7.32 16.03
N LYS A 148 -5.15 -7.85 15.22
CA LYS A 148 -4.87 -8.43 13.90
C LYS A 148 -5.06 -7.43 12.75
N VAL A 149 -5.57 -6.24 13.05
CA VAL A 149 -5.85 -5.16 12.10
C VAL A 149 -4.58 -4.35 11.85
N ILE A 150 -4.20 -4.24 10.58
CA ILE A 150 -3.02 -3.51 10.09
C ILE A 150 -3.29 -2.01 10.07
N GLY A 151 -4.35 -1.64 9.35
CA GLY A 151 -4.94 -0.33 9.33
C GLY A 151 -6.45 -0.47 9.26
N TYR A 152 -7.14 0.64 9.48
CA TYR A 152 -8.56 0.70 9.18
C TYR A 152 -8.99 2.14 8.96
N THR A 153 -10.09 2.26 8.25
CA THR A 153 -10.87 3.47 8.20
C THR A 153 -12.36 3.18 8.29
N THR A 154 -13.15 4.17 8.68
CA THR A 154 -14.61 4.09 8.74
C THR A 154 -15.21 5.19 7.89
N GLY A 155 -16.44 4.97 7.40
CA GLY A 155 -17.12 5.87 6.47
C GLY A 155 -17.59 7.21 7.06
N ASP A 156 -17.40 7.43 8.36
CA ASP A 156 -17.87 8.60 9.11
C ASP A 156 -16.74 9.55 9.57
N THR A 157 -15.49 9.25 9.23
CA THR A 157 -14.32 10.11 9.53
C THR A 157 -13.38 10.17 8.34
N ASN A 158 -12.53 11.20 8.24
CA ASN A 158 -11.43 11.24 7.26
C ASN A 158 -10.19 10.48 7.76
N VAL A 159 -10.15 10.11 9.04
CA VAL A 159 -8.95 9.52 9.65
C VAL A 159 -8.74 8.07 9.18
N ILE A 160 -7.54 7.78 8.71
CA ILE A 160 -7.01 6.44 8.49
C ILE A 160 -6.11 6.11 9.68
N ASN A 161 -6.43 5.02 10.36
CA ASN A 161 -5.69 4.57 11.53
C ASN A 161 -4.70 3.49 11.11
N THR A 162 -3.44 3.64 11.49
CA THR A 162 -2.38 2.66 11.21
C THR A 162 -1.83 2.08 12.50
N ASN A 163 -1.67 0.77 12.57
CA ASN A 163 -1.18 0.09 13.77
C ASN A 163 0.35 -0.04 13.75
N TRP A 164 1.01 0.58 14.72
CA TRP A 164 2.46 0.57 14.91
C TRP A 164 3.07 -0.85 14.90
N LYS A 165 2.34 -1.84 15.45
CA LYS A 165 2.77 -3.25 15.48
C LYS A 165 3.21 -3.74 14.09
N TYR A 166 2.44 -3.39 13.07
CA TYR A 166 2.68 -3.79 11.68
C TYR A 166 3.60 -2.79 10.98
N TYR A 167 3.27 -1.50 11.10
CA TYR A 167 3.98 -0.42 10.41
C TYR A 167 5.50 -0.42 10.63
N LYS A 168 5.95 -0.70 11.86
CA LYS A 168 7.38 -0.71 12.19
C LYS A 168 8.17 -1.72 11.34
N ASN A 169 7.54 -2.82 10.92
CA ASN A 169 8.14 -3.87 10.11
C ASN A 169 7.84 -3.74 8.62
N PHE A 170 7.00 -2.78 8.22
CA PHE A 170 6.67 -2.57 6.82
C PHE A 170 7.86 -1.96 6.08
N THR A 171 8.10 -2.50 4.89
CA THR A 171 8.86 -1.86 3.81
C THR A 171 8.05 -0.72 3.21
N VAL A 172 8.68 0.14 2.41
CA VAL A 172 7.99 1.28 1.77
C VAL A 172 6.85 0.81 0.86
N ASP A 173 7.05 -0.25 0.04
CA ASP A 173 6.00 -0.82 -0.81
C ASP A 173 4.82 -1.38 -0.01
N SER A 174 5.08 -1.96 1.17
CA SER A 174 4.01 -2.42 2.08
C SER A 174 3.20 -1.25 2.65
N VAL A 175 3.85 -0.13 2.97
CA VAL A 175 3.15 1.11 3.39
C VAL A 175 2.31 1.65 2.23
N VAL A 176 2.85 1.72 1.02
CA VAL A 176 2.13 2.16 -0.18
C VAL A 176 0.89 1.31 -0.44
N SER A 177 1.02 -0.01 -0.38
CA SER A 177 -0.09 -0.96 -0.54
C SER A 177 -1.21 -0.70 0.47
N ASN A 178 -0.85 -0.56 1.75
CA ASN A 178 -1.83 -0.28 2.80
C ASN A 178 -2.50 1.09 2.62
N LEU A 179 -1.75 2.13 2.27
CA LEU A 179 -2.32 3.46 2.03
C LEU A 179 -3.33 3.45 0.88
N ALA A 180 -3.02 2.78 -0.23
CA ALA A 180 -3.93 2.65 -1.36
C ALA A 180 -5.20 1.87 -0.99
N HIS A 181 -5.07 0.79 -0.22
CA HIS A 181 -6.21 0.03 0.30
C HIS A 181 -7.15 0.90 1.14
N GLU A 182 -6.61 1.56 2.17
CA GLU A 182 -7.40 2.39 3.08
C GLU A 182 -8.00 3.61 2.38
N TRP A 183 -7.29 4.21 1.42
CA TRP A 183 -7.82 5.34 0.66
C TRP A 183 -8.90 4.91 -0.33
N THR A 184 -8.82 3.71 -0.90
CA THR A 184 -9.90 3.17 -1.77
C THR A 184 -11.23 3.06 -1.01
N HIS A 185 -11.18 2.85 0.31
CA HIS A 185 -12.38 2.97 1.15
C HIS A 185 -12.93 4.41 1.23
N LYS A 186 -12.07 5.44 1.19
CA LYS A 186 -12.48 6.86 1.25
C LYS A 186 -13.26 7.33 0.05
N ILE A 187 -12.96 6.80 -1.12
CA ILE A 187 -13.72 7.06 -2.36
C ILE A 187 -14.95 6.15 -2.51
N GLY A 188 -15.30 5.42 -1.43
CA GLY A 188 -16.58 4.74 -1.33
C GLY A 188 -16.58 3.31 -1.86
N PHE A 189 -15.45 2.60 -1.88
CA PHE A 189 -15.46 1.15 -2.10
C PHE A 189 -15.36 0.40 -0.77
N ASP A 190 -16.02 -0.75 -0.68
CA ASP A 190 -16.06 -1.57 0.53
C ASP A 190 -15.77 -3.02 0.19
N HIS A 191 -15.54 -3.83 1.23
CA HIS A 191 -15.43 -5.27 1.14
C HIS A 191 -16.20 -5.94 2.29
N LYS A 192 -16.75 -7.13 2.06
CA LYS A 192 -17.54 -7.84 3.08
C LYS A 192 -16.67 -8.47 4.16
N SER A 193 -15.43 -8.81 3.82
CA SER A 193 -14.49 -9.45 4.74
C SER A 193 -13.05 -9.35 4.23
N ALA A 194 -12.09 -9.61 5.12
CA ALA A 194 -10.67 -9.71 4.76
C ALA A 194 -10.32 -10.87 3.82
N ALA A 195 -11.26 -11.81 3.58
CA ALA A 195 -11.08 -12.89 2.62
C ALA A 195 -11.49 -12.51 1.18
N GLU A 196 -12.06 -11.32 0.98
CA GLU A 196 -12.50 -10.83 -0.33
C GLU A 196 -11.38 -10.07 -1.05
N HIS A 197 -10.31 -10.80 -1.36
CA HIS A 197 -9.09 -10.27 -1.97
C HIS A 197 -9.31 -9.59 -3.33
N ASP A 198 -10.41 -9.92 -4.02
CA ASP A 198 -10.79 -9.34 -5.32
C ASP A 198 -11.67 -8.09 -5.21
N SER A 199 -11.96 -7.61 -3.99
CA SER A 199 -12.64 -6.32 -3.81
C SER A 199 -11.73 -5.16 -4.23
N ALA A 200 -12.31 -4.03 -4.66
CA ALA A 200 -11.52 -2.89 -5.13
C ALA A 200 -10.45 -2.42 -4.11
N PRO A 201 -10.73 -2.30 -2.79
CA PRO A 201 -9.70 -1.91 -1.83
C PRO A 201 -8.52 -2.88 -1.77
N TYR A 202 -8.77 -4.19 -1.76
CA TYR A 202 -7.69 -5.19 -1.73
C TYR A 202 -6.94 -5.25 -3.05
N ALA A 203 -7.65 -5.42 -4.16
CA ALA A 203 -7.07 -5.55 -5.48
C ALA A 203 -6.21 -4.33 -5.86
N ILE A 204 -6.71 -3.10 -5.65
CA ILE A 204 -5.94 -1.88 -5.91
C ILE A 204 -4.75 -1.78 -4.96
N GLY A 205 -4.92 -2.09 -3.67
CA GLY A 205 -3.81 -2.14 -2.71
C GLY A 205 -2.69 -3.10 -3.16
N TYR A 206 -3.04 -4.26 -3.69
CA TYR A 206 -2.07 -5.23 -4.22
C TYR A 206 -1.40 -4.77 -5.51
N ILE A 207 -2.16 -4.23 -6.46
CA ILE A 207 -1.64 -3.67 -7.72
C ILE A 207 -0.58 -2.61 -7.40
N VAL A 208 -0.92 -1.62 -6.59
CA VAL A 208 -0.03 -0.50 -6.27
C VAL A 208 1.19 -1.00 -5.48
N GLY A 209 1.01 -1.90 -4.52
CA GLY A 209 2.09 -2.51 -3.75
C GLY A 209 3.11 -3.25 -4.61
N ASP A 210 2.64 -4.08 -5.55
CA ASP A 210 3.50 -4.81 -6.48
C ASP A 210 4.29 -3.84 -7.38
N MET A 211 3.63 -2.84 -7.94
CA MET A 211 4.28 -1.84 -8.79
C MET A 211 5.34 -1.02 -8.02
N ALA A 212 5.01 -0.60 -6.80
CA ALA A 212 5.93 0.09 -5.90
C ALA A 212 7.19 -0.74 -5.64
N ARG A 213 7.03 -2.03 -5.34
CA ARG A 213 8.14 -2.97 -5.14
C ARG A 213 9.00 -3.11 -6.37
N GLN A 214 8.40 -3.20 -7.56
CA GLN A 214 9.14 -3.30 -8.82
C GLN A 214 9.95 -2.04 -9.12
N ILE A 215 9.41 -0.85 -8.83
CA ILE A 215 10.11 0.42 -8.99
C ILE A 215 11.35 0.46 -8.07
N LEU A 216 11.17 0.17 -6.78
CA LEU A 216 12.27 0.17 -5.80
C LEU A 216 13.37 -0.82 -6.19
N LYS A 217 12.99 -2.04 -6.60
CA LYS A 217 13.96 -3.05 -7.06
C LYS A 217 14.75 -2.61 -8.29
N LYS A 218 14.12 -1.88 -9.23
CA LYS A 218 14.83 -1.33 -10.40
C LYS A 218 15.81 -0.24 -9.99
N GLU A 219 15.44 0.60 -9.02
CA GLU A 219 16.31 1.67 -8.51
C GLU A 219 17.51 1.15 -7.72
N GLU A 220 17.38 0.04 -7.02
CA GLU A 220 18.51 -0.62 -6.34
C GLU A 220 19.56 -1.21 -7.30
N LEU A 221 19.20 -1.41 -8.58
CA LEU A 221 20.10 -1.97 -9.59
C LEU A 221 20.90 -0.90 -10.36
N HIS A 222 20.66 0.39 -10.09
CA HIS A 222 21.26 1.54 -10.78
C HIS A 222 22.04 2.43 -9.82
#